data_AF-A0A1F8QBK5-F1
#
_entry.id   AF-A0A1F8QBK5-F1
#
_cell.length_a   1.000
_cell.length_b   1.000
_cell.length_c   1.000
_cell.angle_alpha   90.00
_cell.angle_beta   90.00
_cell.angle_gamma   90.00
#
_symmetry.space_group_name_H-M   'P 1'
#
loop_
_entity.id
_entity.type
_entity.pdbx_description
1 polymer ?
#
loop_
_entity_poly.entity_id
_entity_poly.type
_entity_poly.pdbx_seq_one_letter_code
_entity_poly.pdbx_strand_id
1 'polypeptide(L)'
;MLKKIPVITFLAAGLIHLFLAPEHFEHSPAHGIFFIVAGLLEILWALLYWRRPSSHLYNLGIALAGGLVVLWALTRIVIPPFEESPAPVDLSGMVCKLCELAGAAALVTLALQGQVDGFRSTTAVRIIGRGLLLAIVSGLSFYVIGLAAEPLFPALAGSGHGAEDGETHSMGEMEHSDETQGENQVQTEPVSLPGGYQISGAWARPGASGDNSAAYFTINNPTPIQDHLVGASSSIAREAQVHLSEVDANGVANMHPQEAVEIPAGWQVTFEPGGLHVMLIDLQQDLEPGEVFTLTLEFVNAGSVDIQVEVQAP
;
A
#
# COMPACT_ATOMS: atom_id res chain seq x y z
N MET A 1 -13.23 35.90 -2.34
CA MET A 1 -12.53 34.68 -2.82
C MET A 1 -12.63 33.53 -1.82
N LEU A 2 -12.42 33.76 -0.51
CA LEU A 2 -12.46 32.73 0.55
C LEU A 2 -13.67 31.77 0.51
N LYS A 3 -14.89 32.27 0.25
CA LYS A 3 -16.12 31.43 0.16
C LYS A 3 -16.10 30.38 -0.95
N LYS A 4 -15.25 30.56 -1.97
CA LYS A 4 -15.11 29.63 -3.10
C LYS A 4 -14.02 28.59 -2.88
N ILE A 5 -13.13 28.79 -1.90
CA ILE A 5 -11.99 27.90 -1.65
C ILE A 5 -12.45 26.46 -1.32
N PRO A 6 -13.43 26.24 -0.40
CA PRO A 6 -13.91 24.88 -0.14
C PRO A 6 -14.46 24.18 -1.38
N VAL A 7 -15.16 24.92 -2.24
CA VAL A 7 -15.74 24.36 -3.47
C VAL A 7 -14.64 23.92 -4.43
N ILE A 8 -13.64 24.79 -4.67
CA ILE A 8 -12.56 24.51 -5.62
C ILE A 8 -11.71 23.33 -5.14
N THR A 9 -11.37 23.33 -3.85
CA THR A 9 -10.51 22.29 -3.26
C THR A 9 -11.20 20.93 -3.18
N PHE A 10 -12.48 20.86 -2.80
CA PHE A 10 -13.22 19.58 -2.79
C PHE A 10 -13.52 19.09 -4.21
N LEU A 11 -13.77 20.00 -5.15
CA LEU A 11 -13.90 19.61 -6.56
C LEU A 11 -12.58 19.01 -7.09
N ALA A 12 -11.45 19.61 -6.73
CA ALA A 12 -10.13 19.09 -7.11
C ALA A 12 -9.84 17.73 -6.44
N ALA A 13 -10.07 17.60 -5.13
CA ALA A 13 -9.91 16.34 -4.40
C ALA A 13 -10.79 15.24 -5.02
N GLY A 14 -12.07 15.54 -5.30
CA GLY A 14 -12.98 14.57 -5.90
C GLY A 14 -12.55 14.11 -7.28
N LEU A 15 -12.03 15.01 -8.12
CA LEU A 15 -11.47 14.65 -9.42
C LEU A 15 -10.19 13.80 -9.29
N ILE A 16 -9.35 14.08 -8.29
CA ILE A 16 -8.15 13.28 -8.02
C ILE A 16 -8.56 11.86 -7.57
N HIS A 17 -9.52 11.70 -6.66
CA HIS A 17 -10.02 10.37 -6.29
C HIS A 17 -10.54 9.58 -7.49
N LEU A 18 -11.31 10.21 -8.38
CA LEU A 18 -11.78 9.54 -9.60
C LEU A 18 -10.63 9.15 -10.54
N PHE A 19 -9.60 9.99 -10.62
CA PHE A 19 -8.43 9.72 -11.44
C PHE A 19 -7.58 8.56 -10.89
N LEU A 20 -7.48 8.42 -9.56
CA LEU A 20 -6.73 7.35 -8.89
C LEU A 20 -7.53 6.06 -8.71
N ALA A 21 -8.84 6.08 -8.97
CA ALA A 21 -9.68 4.90 -8.82
C ALA A 21 -9.20 3.68 -9.63
N PRO A 22 -8.75 3.80 -10.90
CA PRO A 22 -8.23 2.66 -11.67
C PRO A 22 -7.05 1.96 -10.99
N GLU A 23 -6.06 2.72 -10.50
CA GLU A 23 -4.91 2.19 -9.74
C GLU A 23 -5.38 1.43 -8.49
N HIS A 24 -6.42 1.92 -7.82
CA HIS A 24 -6.96 1.26 -6.63
C HIS A 24 -7.79 -0.01 -6.93
N PHE A 25 -8.26 -0.19 -8.17
CA PHE A 25 -8.84 -1.48 -8.59
C PHE A 25 -7.78 -2.57 -8.75
N GLU A 26 -6.50 -2.20 -8.93
CA GLU A 26 -5.40 -3.16 -9.01
C GLU A 26 -5.10 -3.78 -7.64
N HIS A 27 -5.29 -3.03 -6.56
CA HIS A 27 -5.20 -3.53 -5.19
C HIS A 27 -6.40 -4.40 -4.82
N SER A 28 -7.61 -3.82 -4.88
CA SER A 28 -8.84 -4.56 -4.61
C SER A 28 -10.09 -3.85 -5.15
N PRO A 29 -11.12 -4.59 -5.60
CA PRO A 29 -12.37 -3.98 -6.06
C PRO A 29 -13.03 -3.07 -5.01
N ALA A 30 -12.92 -3.39 -3.72
CA ALA A 30 -13.41 -2.55 -2.63
C ALA A 30 -12.82 -1.13 -2.68
N HIS A 31 -11.50 -1.03 -2.87
CA HIS A 31 -10.78 0.24 -2.88
C HIS A 31 -11.12 1.07 -4.11
N GLY A 32 -11.14 0.46 -5.30
CA GLY A 32 -11.57 1.15 -6.53
C GLY A 32 -12.99 1.73 -6.42
N ILE A 33 -13.95 0.95 -5.88
CA ILE A 33 -15.32 1.42 -5.64
C ILE A 33 -15.33 2.57 -4.61
N PHE A 34 -14.58 2.43 -3.53
CA PHE A 34 -14.48 3.46 -2.50
C PHE A 34 -13.99 4.78 -3.08
N PHE A 35 -12.94 4.78 -3.90
CA PHE A 35 -12.40 5.98 -4.55
C PHE A 35 -13.41 6.63 -5.48
N ILE A 36 -14.15 5.84 -6.26
CA ILE A 36 -15.24 6.36 -7.11
C ILE A 36 -16.31 7.06 -6.25
N VAL A 37 -16.79 6.39 -5.20
CA VAL A 37 -17.85 6.92 -4.34
C VAL A 37 -17.39 8.17 -3.61
N ALA A 38 -16.19 8.16 -3.03
CA ALA A 38 -15.60 9.32 -2.37
C ALA A 38 -15.51 10.51 -3.33
N GLY A 39 -14.95 10.30 -4.52
CA GLY A 39 -14.80 11.35 -5.53
C GLY A 39 -16.13 11.94 -5.99
N LEU A 40 -17.12 11.10 -6.27
CA LEU A 40 -18.47 11.55 -6.65
C LEU A 40 -19.16 12.33 -5.52
N LEU A 41 -19.01 11.90 -4.27
CA LEU A 41 -19.58 12.59 -3.12
C LEU A 41 -18.95 13.97 -2.91
N GLU A 42 -17.63 14.10 -3.09
CA GLU A 42 -16.94 15.40 -2.97
C GLU A 42 -17.35 16.36 -4.08
N ILE A 43 -17.44 15.88 -5.34
CA ILE A 43 -17.91 16.68 -6.47
C ILE A 43 -19.37 17.11 -6.23
N LEU A 44 -20.24 16.17 -5.85
CA LEU A 44 -21.64 16.47 -5.56
C LEU A 44 -21.76 17.50 -4.43
N TRP A 45 -21.00 17.31 -3.35
CA TRP A 45 -20.97 18.26 -2.25
C TRP A 45 -20.53 19.65 -2.72
N ALA A 46 -19.47 19.74 -3.53
CA ALA A 46 -18.95 21.00 -4.04
C ALA A 46 -20.01 21.74 -4.88
N LEU A 47 -20.73 21.03 -5.75
CA LEU A 47 -21.82 21.59 -6.56
C LEU A 47 -23.01 22.06 -5.70
N LEU A 48 -23.41 21.28 -4.69
CA LEU A 48 -24.49 21.64 -3.78
C LEU A 48 -24.12 22.86 -2.94
N TYR A 49 -22.91 22.88 -2.38
CA TYR A 49 -22.40 23.98 -1.56
C TYR A 49 -22.24 25.26 -2.38
N TRP A 50 -21.77 25.16 -3.63
CA TRP A 50 -21.71 26.29 -4.56
C TRP A 50 -23.09 26.90 -4.81
N ARG A 51 -24.12 26.06 -5.00
CA ARG A 51 -25.47 26.50 -5.32
C ARG A 51 -26.17 27.14 -4.13
N ARG A 52 -26.10 26.51 -2.95
CA ARG A 52 -26.79 26.95 -1.72
C ARG A 52 -26.01 26.57 -0.46
N PRO A 53 -25.02 27.37 -0.03
CA PRO A 53 -24.30 27.14 1.22
C PRO A 53 -25.27 27.05 2.42
N SER A 54 -25.02 26.12 3.34
CA SER A 54 -25.81 25.97 4.57
C SER A 54 -24.97 25.34 5.68
N SER A 55 -25.43 25.44 6.94
CA SER A 55 -24.79 24.75 8.07
C SER A 55 -24.77 23.23 7.91
N HIS A 56 -25.82 22.65 7.32
CA HIS A 56 -25.87 21.22 7.06
C HIS A 56 -24.79 20.80 6.06
N LEU A 57 -24.65 21.52 4.94
CA LEU A 57 -23.59 21.25 3.98
C LEU A 57 -22.21 21.54 4.57
N TYR A 58 -22.05 22.56 5.42
CA TYR A 58 -20.80 22.75 6.17
C TYR A 58 -20.43 21.50 6.98
N ASN A 59 -21.36 20.98 7.79
CA ASN A 59 -21.09 19.81 8.62
C ASN A 59 -20.80 18.57 7.75
N LEU A 60 -21.57 18.38 6.68
CA LEU A 60 -21.35 17.29 5.73
C LEU A 60 -19.98 17.39 5.06
N GLY A 61 -19.54 18.60 4.73
CA GLY A 61 -18.23 18.82 4.11
C GLY A 61 -17.08 18.54 5.06
N ILE A 62 -17.20 18.96 6.32
CA ILE A 62 -16.22 18.62 7.36
C ILE A 62 -16.20 17.11 7.63
N ALA A 63 -17.36 16.45 7.69
CA ALA A 63 -17.43 15.01 7.89
C ALA A 63 -16.85 14.22 6.71
N LEU A 64 -17.09 14.67 5.47
CA LEU A 64 -16.58 14.04 4.27
C LEU A 64 -15.05 14.19 4.16
N ALA A 65 -14.55 15.42 3.98
CA ALA A 65 -13.11 15.63 3.81
C ALA A 65 -12.31 15.30 5.06
N GLY A 66 -12.78 15.73 6.25
CA GLY A 66 -12.11 15.39 7.49
C GLY A 66 -12.15 13.89 7.78
N GLY A 67 -13.24 13.21 7.43
CA GLY A 67 -13.36 11.76 7.55
C GLY A 67 -12.39 11.02 6.63
N LEU A 68 -12.26 11.46 5.37
CA LEU A 68 -11.31 10.89 4.41
C LEU A 68 -9.85 11.11 4.84
N VAL A 69 -9.51 12.27 5.39
CA VAL A 69 -8.17 12.53 5.97
C VAL A 69 -7.91 11.62 7.17
N VAL A 70 -8.86 11.49 8.09
CA VAL A 70 -8.73 10.62 9.27
C VAL A 70 -8.60 9.16 8.85
N LEU A 71 -9.45 8.70 7.93
CA LEU A 71 -9.40 7.34 7.40
C LEU A 71 -8.06 7.07 6.74
N TRP A 72 -7.59 7.96 5.87
CA TRP A 72 -6.29 7.85 5.22
C TRP A 72 -5.14 7.74 6.24
N ALA A 73 -5.13 8.59 7.27
CA ALA A 73 -4.11 8.53 8.32
C ALA A 73 -4.17 7.21 9.11
N LEU A 74 -5.38 6.71 9.39
CA LEU A 74 -5.59 5.45 10.09
C LEU A 74 -5.06 4.27 9.29
N THR A 75 -5.33 4.22 7.98
CA THR A 75 -4.91 3.11 7.10
C THR A 75 -3.41 3.08 6.80
N ARG A 76 -2.65 4.10 7.23
CA ARG A 76 -1.17 4.07 7.23
C ARG A 76 -0.59 3.40 8.48
N ILE A 77 -1.41 3.21 9.52
CA ILE A 77 -0.99 2.65 10.81
C ILE A 77 -1.59 1.26 11.02
N VAL A 78 -2.84 1.08 10.58
CA VAL A 78 -3.60 -0.16 10.72
C VAL A 78 -3.94 -0.68 9.33
N ILE A 79 -3.94 -1.99 9.18
CA ILE A 79 -4.31 -2.66 7.92
C ILE A 79 -5.74 -2.24 7.53
N PRO A 80 -5.94 -1.67 6.32
CA PRO A 80 -7.27 -1.38 5.81
C PRO A 80 -8.05 -2.67 5.56
N PRO A 81 -9.39 -2.65 5.68
CA PRO A 81 -10.23 -3.79 5.29
C PRO A 81 -9.99 -4.14 3.83
N PHE A 82 -10.03 -5.43 3.47
CA PHE A 82 -9.78 -5.95 2.11
C PHE A 82 -8.31 -5.93 1.66
N GLU A 83 -7.36 -5.68 2.56
CA GLU A 83 -5.92 -5.66 2.29
C GLU A 83 -5.14 -6.47 3.34
N GLU A 84 -3.93 -6.87 2.99
CA GLU A 84 -3.08 -7.70 3.85
C GLU A 84 -1.97 -6.90 4.56
N SER A 85 -1.75 -5.65 4.14
CA SER A 85 -0.74 -4.76 4.72
C SER A 85 -1.24 -3.31 4.83
N PRO A 86 -0.67 -2.48 5.72
CA PRO A 86 -0.98 -1.05 5.76
C PRO A 86 -0.70 -0.40 4.41
N ALA A 87 -1.53 0.54 3.99
CA ALA A 87 -1.42 1.10 2.64
C ALA A 87 -0.27 2.13 2.56
N PRO A 88 0.54 2.18 1.49
CA PRO A 88 1.75 3.03 1.38
C PRO A 88 1.48 4.53 1.28
N VAL A 89 2.41 5.38 1.74
CA VAL A 89 2.30 6.83 1.55
C VAL A 89 2.76 7.21 0.14
N ASP A 90 1.80 7.60 -0.68
CA ASP A 90 1.96 7.95 -2.08
C ASP A 90 1.78 9.47 -2.31
N LEU A 91 2.51 10.02 -3.27
CA LEU A 91 2.47 11.46 -3.58
C LEU A 91 1.09 11.90 -4.06
N SER A 92 0.43 11.10 -4.88
CA SER A 92 -0.92 11.35 -5.42
C SER A 92 -1.97 11.41 -4.31
N GLY A 93 -1.97 10.44 -3.39
CA GLY A 93 -2.78 10.43 -2.18
C GLY A 93 -2.51 11.65 -1.30
N MET A 94 -1.25 12.02 -1.11
CA MET A 94 -0.87 13.19 -0.30
C MET A 94 -1.36 14.51 -0.90
N VAL A 95 -1.27 14.69 -2.21
CA VAL A 95 -1.83 15.87 -2.91
C VAL A 95 -3.35 15.96 -2.73
N CYS A 96 -4.05 14.82 -2.79
CA CYS A 96 -5.48 14.76 -2.53
C CYS A 96 -5.81 15.21 -1.09
N LYS A 97 -5.09 14.69 -0.09
CA LYS A 97 -5.30 15.04 1.32
C LYS A 97 -5.00 16.52 1.61
N LEU A 98 -4.02 17.11 0.93
CA LEU A 98 -3.75 18.55 1.04
C LEU A 98 -4.93 19.38 0.53
N CYS A 99 -5.59 18.96 -0.55
CA CYS A 99 -6.79 19.62 -1.06
C CYS A 99 -7.94 19.54 -0.04
N GLU A 100 -8.20 18.36 0.51
CA GLU A 100 -9.23 18.15 1.54
C GLU A 100 -8.97 18.99 2.80
N LEU A 101 -7.73 18.99 3.30
CA LEU A 101 -7.32 19.79 4.46
C LEU A 101 -7.50 21.28 4.20
N ALA A 102 -7.09 21.76 3.02
CA ALA A 102 -7.27 23.16 2.64
C ALA A 102 -8.75 23.56 2.59
N GLY A 103 -9.61 22.70 2.04
CA GLY A 103 -11.05 22.93 1.99
C GLY A 103 -11.71 22.90 3.37
N ALA A 104 -11.36 21.94 4.21
CA ALA A 104 -11.84 21.84 5.59
C ALA A 104 -11.38 23.05 6.44
N ALA A 105 -10.12 23.45 6.32
CA ALA A 105 -9.59 24.64 6.99
C ALA A 105 -10.30 25.92 6.52
N ALA A 106 -10.59 26.04 5.23
CA ALA A 106 -11.35 27.16 4.68
C ALA A 106 -12.80 27.17 5.22
N LEU A 107 -13.46 26.01 5.35
CA LEU A 107 -14.77 25.91 5.98
C LEU A 107 -14.73 26.36 7.44
N VAL A 108 -13.78 25.85 8.23
CA VAL A 108 -13.61 26.26 9.64
C VAL A 108 -13.39 27.77 9.73
N THR A 109 -12.55 28.33 8.87
CA THR A 109 -12.29 29.77 8.82
C THR A 109 -13.57 30.56 8.53
N LEU A 110 -14.37 30.13 7.56
CA LEU A 110 -15.66 30.77 7.25
C LEU A 110 -16.63 30.70 8.44
N ALA A 111 -16.67 29.58 9.16
CA ALA A 111 -17.51 29.42 10.34
C ALA A 111 -17.05 30.33 11.49
N LEU A 112 -15.74 30.40 11.75
CA LEU A 112 -15.15 31.30 12.76
C LEU A 112 -15.40 32.78 12.45
N GLN A 113 -15.47 33.13 11.16
CA GLN A 113 -15.81 34.48 10.71
C GLN A 113 -17.33 34.76 10.71
N GLY A 114 -18.16 33.82 11.18
CA GLY A 114 -19.63 33.97 11.18
C GLY A 114 -20.25 33.98 9.77
N GLN A 115 -19.52 33.51 8.76
CA GLN A 115 -19.97 33.50 7.36
C GLN A 115 -20.75 32.24 6.98
N VAL A 116 -20.86 31.27 7.89
CA VAL A 116 -21.74 30.10 7.76
C VAL A 116 -22.99 30.35 8.59
N ASP A 117 -24.15 30.28 7.93
CA ASP A 117 -25.44 30.48 8.60
C ASP A 117 -25.62 29.46 9.74
N GLY A 118 -26.15 29.90 10.88
CA GLY A 118 -26.27 29.07 12.09
C GLY A 118 -25.05 29.08 13.02
N PHE A 119 -23.89 29.58 12.57
CA PHE A 119 -22.68 29.65 13.42
C PHE A 119 -22.34 31.04 13.95
N ARG A 120 -23.09 32.08 13.56
CA ARG A 120 -22.82 33.49 13.94
C ARG A 120 -22.70 33.75 15.45
N SER A 121 -23.42 32.98 16.28
CA SER A 121 -23.39 33.10 17.75
C SER A 121 -22.66 31.94 18.43
N THR A 122 -21.98 31.07 17.66
CA THR A 122 -21.29 29.90 18.20
C THR A 122 -19.83 30.24 18.52
N THR A 123 -19.36 29.83 19.70
CA THR A 123 -17.96 30.02 20.12
C THR A 123 -17.00 29.21 19.25
N ALA A 124 -15.79 29.75 19.01
CA ALA A 124 -14.72 29.06 18.27
C ALA A 124 -14.45 27.63 18.77
N VAL A 125 -14.37 27.43 20.09
CA VAL A 125 -14.15 26.11 20.71
C VAL A 125 -15.23 25.09 20.30
N ARG A 126 -16.49 25.52 20.23
CA ARG A 126 -17.60 24.63 19.82
C ARG A 126 -17.55 24.33 18.32
N ILE A 127 -17.15 25.29 17.49
CA ILE A 127 -16.99 25.10 16.03
C ILE A 127 -15.88 24.08 15.78
N ILE A 128 -14.70 24.31 16.35
CA ILE A 128 -13.52 23.44 16.16
C ILE A 128 -13.78 22.06 16.75
N GLY A 129 -14.27 21.98 17.99
CA GLY A 129 -14.55 20.71 18.66
C GLY A 129 -15.59 19.87 17.90
N ARG A 130 -16.66 20.50 17.41
CA ARG A 130 -17.66 19.82 16.56
C ARG A 130 -17.05 19.35 15.25
N GLY A 131 -16.21 20.17 14.60
CA GLY A 131 -15.57 19.79 13.35
C GLY A 131 -14.64 18.59 13.50
N LEU A 132 -13.79 18.58 14.54
CA LEU A 132 -12.93 17.45 14.86
C LEU A 132 -13.73 16.18 15.17
N LEU A 133 -14.80 16.29 15.96
CA LEU A 133 -15.67 15.16 16.26
C LEU A 133 -16.29 14.57 14.99
N LEU A 134 -16.81 15.41 14.09
CA LEU A 134 -17.39 14.96 12.82
C LEU A 134 -16.35 14.24 11.95
N ALA A 135 -15.14 14.79 11.83
CA ALA A 135 -14.07 14.18 11.06
C ALA A 135 -13.67 12.80 11.64
N ILE A 136 -13.43 12.73 12.95
CA ILE A 136 -13.01 11.49 13.63
C ILE A 136 -14.09 10.42 13.53
N VAL A 137 -15.34 10.76 13.89
CA VAL A 137 -16.45 9.81 13.86
C VAL A 137 -16.69 9.31 12.44
N SER A 138 -16.66 10.20 11.45
CA SER A 138 -16.82 9.83 10.03
C SER A 138 -15.74 8.85 9.58
N GLY A 139 -14.46 9.19 9.77
CA GLY A 139 -13.34 8.33 9.35
C GLY A 139 -13.34 6.96 10.03
N LEU A 140 -13.54 6.92 11.36
CA LEU A 140 -13.64 5.66 12.10
C LEU A 140 -14.86 4.83 11.67
N SER A 141 -15.99 5.48 11.37
CA SER A 141 -17.18 4.77 10.90
C SER A 141 -16.93 4.11 9.55
N PHE A 142 -16.27 4.78 8.60
CA PHE A 142 -15.91 4.15 7.33
C PHE A 142 -15.00 2.94 7.51
N TYR A 143 -13.99 3.05 8.37
CA TYR A 143 -13.10 1.93 8.68
C TYR A 143 -13.86 0.73 9.25
N VAL A 144 -14.71 0.96 10.26
CA VAL A 144 -15.55 -0.09 10.88
C VAL A 144 -16.55 -0.70 9.90
N ILE A 145 -17.14 0.12 9.02
CA ILE A 145 -18.03 -0.37 7.95
C ILE A 145 -17.27 -1.28 7.00
N GLY A 146 -16.05 -0.92 6.61
CA GLY A 146 -15.20 -1.77 5.78
C GLY A 146 -14.91 -3.11 6.45
N LEU A 147 -14.51 -3.12 7.73
CA LEU A 147 -14.30 -4.35 8.51
C LEU A 147 -15.55 -5.23 8.59
N ALA A 148 -16.72 -4.61 8.73
CA ALA A 148 -17.99 -5.34 8.77
C ALA A 148 -18.40 -5.87 7.38
N ALA A 149 -17.96 -5.21 6.31
CA ALA A 149 -18.26 -5.58 4.93
C ALA A 149 -17.34 -6.71 4.42
N GLU A 150 -16.10 -6.74 4.86
CA GLU A 150 -15.08 -7.72 4.44
C GLU A 150 -15.55 -9.19 4.45
N PRO A 151 -16.07 -9.74 5.57
CA PRO A 151 -16.57 -11.12 5.59
C PRO A 151 -17.87 -11.33 4.79
N LEU A 152 -18.60 -10.26 4.45
CA LEU A 152 -19.85 -10.33 3.69
C LEU A 152 -19.60 -10.30 2.17
N PHE A 153 -18.48 -9.73 1.75
CA PHE A 153 -18.16 -9.49 0.34
C PHE A 153 -16.71 -9.90 0.02
N PRO A 154 -16.32 -11.17 0.20
CA PRO A 154 -14.94 -11.61 -0.03
C PRO A 154 -14.47 -11.39 -1.46
N ALA A 155 -15.38 -11.39 -2.44
CA ALA A 155 -15.10 -11.07 -3.84
C ALA A 155 -14.62 -9.61 -4.08
N LEU A 156 -14.69 -8.74 -3.06
CA LEU A 156 -14.17 -7.38 -3.14
C LEU A 156 -12.74 -7.24 -2.58
N ALA A 157 -12.16 -8.32 -2.04
CA ALA A 157 -10.75 -8.37 -1.66
C ALA A 157 -9.84 -8.48 -2.89
N GLY A 158 -8.57 -8.10 -2.71
CA GLY A 158 -7.54 -8.23 -3.75
C GLY A 158 -7.25 -9.69 -4.12
N SER A 159 -6.57 -9.90 -5.25
CA SER A 159 -6.27 -11.23 -5.80
C SER A 159 -5.37 -12.14 -4.92
N GLY A 160 -4.99 -11.70 -3.71
CA GLY A 160 -4.34 -12.53 -2.69
C GLY A 160 -5.30 -13.39 -1.86
N HIS A 161 -6.60 -13.06 -1.83
CA HIS A 161 -7.61 -13.85 -1.10
C HIS A 161 -8.15 -15.02 -1.93
N GLY A 162 -7.25 -15.92 -2.33
CA GLY A 162 -7.59 -17.21 -2.90
C GLY A 162 -8.04 -18.20 -1.82
N ALA A 163 -9.35 -18.30 -1.62
CA ALA A 163 -10.10 -19.44 -1.09
C ALA A 163 -9.32 -20.57 -0.36
N GLU A 164 -9.12 -20.43 0.95
CA GLU A 164 -9.02 -21.60 1.84
C GLU A 164 -10.42 -22.01 2.31
N ASP A 165 -11.20 -22.64 1.43
CA ASP A 165 -12.44 -23.31 1.82
C ASP A 165 -12.47 -24.74 1.29
N GLY A 166 -11.94 -25.65 2.12
CA GLY A 166 -12.48 -27.00 2.33
C GLY A 166 -11.99 -28.13 1.42
N GLU A 167 -11.20 -29.04 2.00
CA GLU A 167 -11.61 -30.46 2.02
C GLU A 167 -10.96 -31.22 3.18
N THR A 168 -11.83 -31.77 4.03
CA THR A 168 -11.51 -32.76 5.06
C THR A 168 -11.08 -34.08 4.43
N HIS A 169 -9.89 -34.57 4.73
CA HIS A 169 -9.62 -36.01 4.74
C HIS A 169 -8.73 -36.42 5.92
N SER A 170 -9.37 -37.09 6.87
CA SER A 170 -8.78 -37.97 7.87
C SER A 170 -8.21 -39.22 7.19
N MET A 171 -6.96 -39.57 7.50
CA MET A 171 -6.31 -40.90 7.60
C MET A 171 -4.80 -40.61 7.61
N GLY A 172 -3.92 -41.14 8.45
CA GLY A 172 -3.94 -42.12 9.52
C GLY A 172 -2.48 -42.22 9.99
N GLU A 173 -2.27 -42.57 11.25
CA GLU A 173 -0.95 -42.80 11.84
C GLU A 173 -0.08 -43.74 11.00
N MET A 174 1.20 -43.40 10.85
CA MET A 174 2.27 -44.39 10.93
C MET A 174 3.59 -43.71 11.30
N GLU A 175 4.04 -43.99 12.52
CA GLU A 175 5.40 -43.73 12.99
C GLU A 175 6.41 -44.50 12.13
N HIS A 176 7.43 -43.80 11.63
CA HIS A 176 8.73 -44.44 11.44
C HIS A 176 9.85 -43.45 11.73
N SER A 177 10.57 -43.74 12.80
CA SER A 177 11.85 -43.18 13.19
C SER A 177 12.93 -43.64 12.21
N ASP A 178 13.67 -42.71 11.63
CA ASP A 178 15.11 -42.91 11.44
C ASP A 178 15.86 -41.58 11.40
N GLU A 179 16.99 -41.56 12.10
CA GLU A 179 17.83 -40.39 12.34
C GLU A 179 18.74 -40.06 11.14
N THR A 180 19.36 -38.89 11.25
CA THR A 180 20.53 -38.36 10.51
C THR A 180 20.27 -37.72 9.13
N GLN A 181 20.29 -36.39 9.07
CA GLN A 181 21.41 -35.60 8.52
C GLN A 181 21.13 -34.09 8.50
N GLY A 182 22.10 -33.30 8.98
CA GLY A 182 22.39 -31.90 8.65
C GLY A 182 21.21 -30.92 8.53
N GLU A 183 20.89 -30.22 9.62
CA GLU A 183 20.03 -29.04 9.58
C GLU A 183 20.63 -27.94 8.69
N ASN A 184 20.21 -27.89 7.42
CA ASN A 184 20.19 -26.66 6.65
C ASN A 184 18.87 -25.97 7.04
N GLN A 185 18.89 -25.21 8.13
CA GLN A 185 17.70 -24.47 8.58
C GLN A 185 17.39 -23.38 7.55
N VAL A 186 16.29 -23.57 6.81
CA VAL A 186 15.60 -22.50 6.08
C VAL A 186 15.30 -21.39 7.09
N GLN A 187 15.89 -20.22 6.90
CA GLN A 187 15.68 -19.07 7.76
C GLN A 187 14.29 -18.50 7.50
N THR A 188 13.31 -18.89 8.32
CA THR A 188 11.95 -18.33 8.34
C THR A 188 11.85 -17.04 9.16
N GLU A 189 12.93 -16.65 9.86
CA GLU A 189 12.98 -15.45 10.68
C GLU A 189 13.63 -14.29 9.90
N PRO A 190 13.10 -13.06 10.00
CA PRO A 190 13.63 -11.90 9.28
C PRO A 190 15.10 -11.66 9.65
N VAL A 191 15.96 -11.59 8.63
CA VAL A 191 17.40 -11.34 8.82
C VAL A 191 17.59 -9.85 9.09
N SER A 192 18.06 -9.51 10.30
CA SER A 192 18.43 -8.12 10.66
C SER A 192 19.83 -7.81 10.13
N LEU A 193 19.92 -6.79 9.28
CA LEU A 193 21.12 -6.46 8.51
C LEU A 193 21.71 -5.11 8.94
N PRO A 194 22.96 -4.77 8.53
CA PRO A 194 23.55 -3.46 8.79
C PRO A 194 22.59 -2.33 8.40
N GLY A 195 22.46 -1.33 9.27
CA GLY A 195 21.48 -0.25 9.08
C GLY A 195 20.09 -0.53 9.68
N GLY A 196 19.81 -1.75 10.17
CA GLY A 196 18.54 -2.08 10.83
C GLY A 196 17.43 -2.56 9.89
N TYR A 197 17.76 -2.80 8.61
CA TYR A 197 16.85 -3.43 7.65
C TYR A 197 16.57 -4.88 8.02
N GLN A 198 15.36 -5.32 7.70
CA GLN A 198 14.92 -6.69 7.85
C GLN A 198 14.53 -7.21 6.47
N ILE A 199 15.11 -8.33 6.06
CA ILE A 199 14.75 -8.99 4.80
C ILE A 199 14.17 -10.37 5.12
N SER A 200 13.03 -10.68 4.50
CA SER A 200 12.28 -11.92 4.76
C SER A 200 11.72 -12.51 3.48
N GLY A 201 11.42 -13.82 3.51
CA GLY A 201 10.75 -14.52 2.42
C GLY A 201 11.55 -14.54 1.12
N ALA A 202 12.88 -14.65 1.22
CA ALA A 202 13.75 -14.62 0.06
C ALA A 202 13.76 -15.95 -0.69
N TRP A 203 13.31 -15.94 -1.94
CA TRP A 203 13.30 -17.12 -2.80
C TRP A 203 13.55 -16.77 -4.28
N ALA A 204 13.94 -17.76 -5.08
CA ALA A 204 14.15 -17.60 -6.52
C ALA A 204 13.53 -18.74 -7.33
N ARG A 205 13.25 -18.47 -8.61
CA ARG A 205 12.80 -19.50 -9.55
C ARG A 205 13.95 -20.43 -9.94
N PRO A 206 13.67 -21.71 -10.22
CA PRO A 206 14.65 -22.60 -10.83
C PRO A 206 14.99 -22.13 -12.25
N GLY A 207 16.15 -22.51 -12.74
CA GLY A 207 16.62 -22.17 -14.09
C GLY A 207 17.85 -22.98 -14.48
N ALA A 208 18.03 -23.25 -15.77
CA ALA A 208 19.22 -23.93 -16.25
C ALA A 208 20.37 -22.93 -16.47
N SER A 209 21.61 -23.41 -16.48
CA SER A 209 22.76 -22.61 -16.87
C SER A 209 22.57 -22.01 -18.27
N GLY A 210 22.82 -20.71 -18.38
CA GLY A 210 22.59 -19.90 -19.57
C GLY A 210 21.19 -19.27 -19.68
N ASP A 211 20.23 -19.72 -18.87
CA ASP A 211 18.90 -19.12 -18.81
C ASP A 211 18.89 -17.89 -17.88
N ASN A 212 17.76 -17.20 -17.85
CA ASN A 212 17.48 -16.17 -16.86
C ASN A 212 16.54 -16.70 -15.77
N SER A 213 16.69 -16.18 -14.55
CA SER A 213 15.78 -16.43 -13.43
C SER A 213 15.42 -15.12 -12.72
N ALA A 214 14.58 -15.19 -11.70
CA ALA A 214 14.19 -14.05 -10.87
C ALA A 214 14.19 -14.44 -9.39
N ALA A 215 14.64 -13.52 -8.55
CA ALA A 215 14.58 -13.59 -7.09
C ALA A 215 13.58 -12.57 -6.52
N TYR A 216 12.93 -12.97 -5.43
CA TYR A 216 11.82 -12.31 -4.75
C TYR A 216 12.08 -12.30 -3.25
N PHE A 217 11.61 -11.27 -2.56
CA PHE A 217 11.78 -11.06 -1.11
C PHE A 217 11.01 -9.83 -0.66
N THR A 218 10.90 -9.60 0.64
CA THR A 218 10.39 -8.35 1.21
C THR A 218 11.49 -7.64 1.98
N ILE A 219 11.71 -6.35 1.69
CA ILE A 219 12.59 -5.47 2.46
C ILE A 219 11.71 -4.65 3.42
N ASN A 220 11.92 -4.79 4.72
CA ASN A 220 11.36 -3.91 5.75
C ASN A 220 12.44 -2.95 6.26
N ASN A 221 12.16 -1.64 6.18
CA ASN A 221 13.00 -0.58 6.72
C ASN A 221 12.33 0.00 7.97
N PRO A 222 12.59 -0.54 9.18
CA PRO A 222 12.01 -0.03 10.41
C PRO A 222 12.65 1.30 10.88
N THR A 223 13.63 1.82 10.14
CA THR A 223 14.38 3.03 10.53
C THR A 223 13.59 4.30 10.17
N PRO A 224 13.88 5.45 10.80
CA PRO A 224 13.27 6.73 10.43
C PRO A 224 13.92 7.40 9.20
N ILE A 225 14.82 6.70 8.50
CA ILE A 225 15.57 7.24 7.36
C ILE A 225 15.22 6.45 6.10
N GLN A 226 14.83 7.17 5.03
CA GLN A 226 14.63 6.54 3.72
C GLN A 226 15.96 6.06 3.14
N ASP A 227 15.91 5.05 2.29
CA ASP A 227 17.07 4.54 1.56
C ASP A 227 16.66 4.05 0.18
N HIS A 228 17.61 3.86 -0.72
CA HIS A 228 17.33 3.39 -2.06
C HIS A 228 18.13 2.12 -2.32
N LEU A 229 17.49 1.07 -2.83
CA LEU A 229 18.16 -0.09 -3.41
C LEU A 229 18.58 0.30 -4.83
N VAL A 230 19.89 0.34 -5.09
CA VAL A 230 20.47 0.82 -6.36
C VAL A 230 21.11 -0.30 -7.18
N GLY A 231 21.15 -1.51 -6.65
CA GLY A 231 21.75 -2.63 -7.35
C GLY A 231 21.60 -3.96 -6.62
N ALA A 232 21.94 -5.02 -7.34
CA ALA A 232 22.09 -6.36 -6.80
C ALA A 232 23.25 -7.07 -7.53
N SER A 233 23.88 -8.03 -6.88
CA SER A 233 24.91 -8.88 -7.49
C SER A 233 24.88 -10.29 -6.90
N SER A 234 25.25 -11.29 -7.70
CA SER A 234 25.46 -12.66 -7.23
C SER A 234 26.43 -13.40 -8.15
N SER A 235 27.20 -14.34 -7.60
CA SER A 235 28.14 -15.15 -8.38
C SER A 235 27.45 -16.21 -9.25
N ILE A 236 26.17 -16.48 -9.02
CA ILE A 236 25.38 -17.50 -9.74
C ILE A 236 24.86 -17.01 -11.10
N ALA A 237 24.97 -15.72 -11.41
CA ALA A 237 24.51 -15.12 -12.66
C ALA A 237 25.58 -14.17 -13.21
N ARG A 238 25.58 -13.93 -14.53
CA ARG A 238 26.49 -12.94 -15.13
C ARG A 238 26.18 -11.54 -14.63
N GLU A 239 24.90 -11.23 -14.53
CA GLU A 239 24.39 -9.94 -14.06
C GLU A 239 23.16 -10.18 -13.19
N ALA A 240 23.00 -9.35 -12.16
CA ALA A 240 21.76 -9.24 -11.41
C ALA A 240 21.27 -7.79 -11.51
N GLN A 241 19.99 -7.61 -11.84
CA GLN A 241 19.41 -6.29 -12.07
C GLN A 241 18.06 -6.18 -11.39
N VAL A 242 17.74 -5.02 -10.81
CA VAL A 242 16.40 -4.77 -10.27
C VAL A 242 15.45 -4.41 -11.40
N HIS A 243 14.33 -5.11 -11.53
CA HIS A 243 13.35 -4.92 -12.61
C HIS A 243 11.96 -4.72 -12.02
N LEU A 244 11.12 -3.96 -12.72
CA LEU A 244 9.68 -3.86 -12.47
C LEU A 244 8.95 -4.55 -13.63
N SER A 245 8.09 -5.52 -13.32
CA SER A 245 7.17 -6.10 -14.29
C SER A 245 5.91 -5.25 -14.38
N GLU A 246 5.47 -4.95 -15.59
CA GLU A 246 4.20 -4.27 -15.85
C GLU A 246 3.47 -4.98 -16.99
N VAL A 247 2.16 -5.10 -16.89
CA VAL A 247 1.33 -5.63 -17.97
C VAL A 247 0.75 -4.45 -18.75
N ASP A 248 1.03 -4.40 -20.04
CA ASP A 248 0.49 -3.34 -20.89
C ASP A 248 -1.03 -3.52 -21.13
N ALA A 249 -1.65 -2.51 -21.75
CA ALA A 249 -3.08 -2.53 -22.07
C ALA A 249 -3.51 -3.69 -23.01
N ASN A 250 -2.56 -4.39 -23.63
CA ASN A 250 -2.81 -5.53 -24.51
C ASN A 250 -2.58 -6.88 -23.80
N GLY A 251 -2.28 -6.88 -22.50
CA GLY A 251 -1.99 -8.08 -21.72
C GLY A 251 -0.56 -8.59 -21.90
N VAL A 252 0.35 -7.79 -22.46
CA VAL A 252 1.76 -8.16 -22.65
C VAL A 252 2.56 -7.74 -21.43
N ALA A 253 3.18 -8.71 -20.76
CA ALA A 253 4.12 -8.44 -19.68
C ALA A 253 5.42 -7.87 -20.23
N ASN A 254 5.80 -6.68 -19.75
CA ASN A 254 7.07 -6.03 -20.00
C ASN A 254 7.87 -5.96 -18.70
N MET A 255 9.19 -6.07 -18.80
CA MET A 255 10.10 -5.92 -17.66
C MET A 255 11.01 -4.72 -17.90
N HIS A 256 11.03 -3.79 -16.95
CA HIS A 256 11.79 -2.55 -17.03
C HIS A 256 12.86 -2.50 -15.94
N PRO A 257 14.15 -2.40 -16.30
CA PRO A 257 15.21 -2.25 -15.30
C PRO A 257 15.02 -0.93 -14.53
N GLN A 258 15.29 -0.99 -13.23
CA GLN A 258 15.20 0.12 -12.29
C GLN A 258 16.61 0.52 -11.87
N GLU A 259 16.96 1.80 -12.06
CA GLU A 259 18.24 2.33 -11.58
C GLU A 259 18.26 2.48 -10.05
N ALA A 260 17.08 2.68 -9.44
CA ALA A 260 16.91 2.74 -8.00
C ALA A 260 15.46 2.40 -7.63
N VAL A 261 15.29 1.69 -6.52
CA VAL A 261 13.99 1.46 -5.87
C VAL A 261 14.01 2.15 -4.52
N GLU A 262 13.03 3.00 -4.26
CA GLU A 262 12.89 3.69 -2.98
C GLU A 262 12.44 2.69 -1.89
N ILE A 263 13.11 2.75 -0.73
CA ILE A 263 12.85 1.95 0.47
C ILE A 263 12.49 2.94 1.60
N PRO A 264 11.21 3.30 1.76
CA PRO A 264 10.83 4.38 2.65
C PRO A 264 11.07 4.06 4.12
N ALA A 265 11.29 5.10 4.93
CA ALA A 265 11.42 4.98 6.38
C ALA A 265 10.14 4.41 7.02
N GLY A 266 10.27 3.38 7.85
CA GLY A 266 9.14 2.74 8.55
C GLY A 266 8.23 1.89 7.65
N TRP A 267 8.67 1.55 6.44
CA TRP A 267 7.88 0.87 5.42
C TRP A 267 8.53 -0.43 4.94
N GLN A 268 7.70 -1.26 4.30
CA GLN A 268 8.17 -2.44 3.56
C GLN A 268 8.00 -2.26 2.06
N VAL A 269 8.89 -2.88 1.28
CA VAL A 269 8.86 -2.97 -0.17
C VAL A 269 8.94 -4.44 -0.56
N THR A 270 7.96 -4.91 -1.32
CA THR A 270 7.86 -6.32 -1.73
C THR A 270 8.35 -6.50 -3.16
N PHE A 271 9.18 -7.53 -3.35
CA PHE A 271 9.65 -8.03 -4.62
C PHE A 271 8.93 -9.36 -4.87
N GLU A 272 8.06 -9.41 -5.87
CA GLU A 272 7.14 -10.52 -6.13
C GLU A 272 6.89 -10.76 -7.63
N PRO A 273 6.41 -11.95 -8.03
CA PRO A 273 6.02 -12.22 -9.40
C PRO A 273 5.01 -11.20 -9.94
N GLY A 274 5.32 -10.60 -11.09
CA GLY A 274 4.45 -9.59 -11.70
C GLY A 274 4.67 -8.17 -11.17
N GLY A 275 5.54 -7.96 -10.18
CA GLY A 275 5.97 -6.65 -9.71
C GLY A 275 7.49 -6.47 -9.75
N LEU A 276 8.03 -5.87 -8.69
CA LEU A 276 9.48 -5.72 -8.50
C LEU A 276 10.15 -7.10 -8.33
N HIS A 277 11.32 -7.29 -8.91
CA HIS A 277 12.10 -8.51 -8.74
C HIS A 277 13.58 -8.24 -9.06
N VAL A 278 14.46 -9.12 -8.58
CA VAL A 278 15.85 -9.14 -9.04
C VAL A 278 15.95 -10.14 -10.17
N MET A 279 16.15 -9.64 -11.38
CA MET A 279 16.38 -10.44 -12.57
C MET A 279 17.83 -10.95 -12.57
N LEU A 280 18.00 -12.27 -12.60
CA LEU A 280 19.27 -12.98 -12.70
C LEU A 280 19.50 -13.33 -14.17
N ILE A 281 20.45 -12.66 -14.81
CA ILE A 281 20.69 -12.77 -16.25
C ILE A 281 21.88 -13.69 -16.50
N ASP A 282 21.71 -14.65 -17.41
CA ASP A 282 22.75 -15.59 -17.86
C ASP A 282 23.36 -16.37 -16.68
N LEU A 283 22.56 -17.31 -16.15
CA LEU A 283 22.92 -18.17 -15.02
C LEU A 283 24.21 -18.95 -15.30
N GLN A 284 25.16 -18.89 -14.37
CA GLN A 284 26.47 -19.54 -14.49
C GLN A 284 26.46 -21.01 -14.08
N GLN A 285 25.35 -21.47 -13.51
CA GLN A 285 25.10 -22.84 -13.09
C GLN A 285 23.58 -23.11 -13.10
N ASP A 286 23.20 -24.37 -13.00
CA ASP A 286 21.79 -24.74 -12.78
C ASP A 286 21.36 -24.26 -11.38
N LEU A 287 20.10 -23.82 -11.27
CA LEU A 287 19.42 -23.50 -10.02
C LEU A 287 18.31 -24.53 -9.81
N GLU A 288 18.54 -25.49 -8.91
CA GLU A 288 17.61 -26.57 -8.62
C GLU A 288 16.79 -26.27 -7.34
N PRO A 289 15.51 -26.69 -7.26
CA PRO A 289 14.71 -26.49 -6.04
C PRO A 289 15.38 -27.06 -4.79
N GLY A 290 15.38 -26.28 -3.70
CA GLY A 290 16.02 -26.59 -2.42
C GLY A 290 17.48 -26.13 -2.32
N GLU A 291 18.08 -25.64 -3.41
CA GLU A 291 19.37 -24.98 -3.35
C GLU A 291 19.27 -23.59 -2.72
N VAL A 292 20.35 -23.13 -2.08
CA VAL A 292 20.43 -21.81 -1.48
C VAL A 292 21.67 -21.10 -2.02
N PHE A 293 21.52 -19.84 -2.41
CA PHE A 293 22.64 -19.00 -2.86
C PHE A 293 22.61 -17.63 -2.19
N THR A 294 23.78 -16.96 -2.19
CA THR A 294 23.89 -15.59 -1.69
C THR A 294 23.55 -14.58 -2.78
N LEU A 295 22.64 -13.66 -2.47
CA LEU A 295 22.37 -12.46 -3.24
C LEU A 295 22.82 -11.24 -2.44
N THR A 296 23.65 -10.38 -3.03
CA THR A 296 24.07 -9.12 -2.43
C THR A 296 23.19 -8.00 -2.96
N LEU A 297 22.56 -7.25 -2.05
CA LEU A 297 21.75 -6.08 -2.34
C LEU A 297 22.54 -4.81 -2.00
N GLU A 298 22.49 -3.81 -2.88
CA GLU A 298 23.27 -2.58 -2.74
C GLU A 298 22.37 -1.40 -2.42
N PHE A 299 22.50 -0.86 -1.21
CA PHE A 299 21.75 0.31 -0.74
C PHE A 299 22.63 1.56 -0.67
N VAL A 300 22.04 2.74 -0.81
CA VAL A 300 22.75 4.02 -0.70
C VAL A 300 23.25 4.27 0.73
N ASN A 301 22.41 4.05 1.73
CA ASN A 301 22.75 4.31 3.14
C ASN A 301 23.18 3.04 3.89
N ALA A 302 22.51 1.91 3.67
CA ALA A 302 22.85 0.64 4.32
C ALA A 302 24.16 0.03 3.81
N GLY A 303 24.58 0.38 2.58
CA GLY A 303 25.68 -0.27 1.87
C GLY A 303 25.27 -1.63 1.32
N SER A 304 26.24 -2.54 1.19
CA SER A 304 26.02 -3.89 0.68
C SER A 304 25.49 -4.83 1.76
N VAL A 305 24.45 -5.58 1.42
CA VAL A 305 23.70 -6.44 2.32
C VAL A 305 23.53 -7.81 1.67
N ASP A 306 24.09 -8.84 2.28
CA ASP A 306 23.98 -10.21 1.78
C ASP A 306 22.74 -10.89 2.35
N ILE A 307 21.96 -11.54 1.47
CA ILE A 307 20.83 -12.38 1.84
C ILE A 307 21.00 -13.79 1.28
N GLN A 308 20.43 -14.77 1.97
CA GLN A 308 20.32 -16.14 1.48
C GLN A 308 18.99 -16.29 0.74
N VAL A 309 19.04 -16.82 -0.47
CA VAL A 309 17.88 -17.00 -1.34
C VAL A 309 17.72 -18.49 -1.64
N GLU A 310 16.57 -19.05 -1.26
CA GLU A 310 16.24 -20.45 -1.55
C GLU A 310 15.58 -20.57 -2.93
N VAL A 311 16.00 -21.54 -3.72
CA VAL A 311 15.36 -21.86 -5.00
C VAL A 311 14.11 -22.67 -4.71
N GLN A 312 12.94 -22.18 -5.11
CA GLN A 312 11.66 -22.83 -4.86
C GLN A 312 10.92 -23.12 -6.17
N ALA A 313 10.24 -24.27 -6.22
CA ALA A 313 9.34 -24.57 -7.32
C ALA A 313 8.14 -23.60 -7.29
N PRO A 314 7.74 -23.02 -8.43
CA PRO A 314 6.59 -22.12 -8.51
C PRO A 314 5.24 -22.80 -8.23
#